data_AF-A0A949XZ07-F1
#
_entry.id   AF-A0A949XZ07-F1
#
_cell.length_a   1.000
_cell.length_b   1.000
_cell.length_c   1.000
_cell.angle_alpha   90.00
_cell.angle_beta   90.00
_cell.angle_gamma   90.00
#
_symmetry.space_group_name_H-M   'P 1'
#
loop_
_entity.id
_entity.type
_entity.pdbx_description
1 polymer ?
#
loop_
_entity_poly.entity_id
_entity_poly.type
_entity_poly.pdbx_seq_one_letter_code
_entity_poly.pdbx_strand_id
1 'polypeptide(L)'
;MVTTDDRKRDAFDRVAAASLKLLDLDRRPVPRDQHPKHHGCVRAKFVIAEGLEPPYRKGLFQHERVYDAWIRFSNGRQRDDRRGDVHGMAVKVMGVEGPKALPDAPDGLTQDFVMVDHPVFFLRGVEDYADFSDAVLAARGKRSSAVRNLLSWVLPVRACEAATLGLLYSFPWRLRTLARLGAFASSIIANPLETRYWSTTAYKFGDTSMKFSAVPAC
;
A
#
# COMPACT_ATOMS: atom_id res chain seq x y z
N MET A 1 19.22 -19.02 17.74
CA MET A 1 17.84 -18.50 17.93
C MET A 1 17.63 -17.39 16.91
N VAL A 2 16.57 -17.45 16.10
CA VAL A 2 16.24 -16.39 15.13
C VAL A 2 15.68 -15.19 15.89
N THR A 3 16.24 -13.99 15.69
CA THR A 3 15.78 -12.79 16.39
C THR A 3 14.48 -12.25 15.78
N THR A 4 13.79 -11.36 16.49
CA THR A 4 12.60 -10.67 15.95
C THR A 4 12.94 -9.85 14.70
N ASP A 5 14.15 -9.31 14.61
CA ASP A 5 14.60 -8.52 13.48
C ASP A 5 14.84 -9.39 12.24
N ASP A 6 15.45 -10.57 12.44
CA ASP A 6 15.62 -11.58 11.38
C ASP A 6 14.28 -12.02 10.79
N ARG A 7 13.24 -12.20 11.64
CA ARG A 7 11.89 -12.57 11.20
C ARG A 7 11.24 -11.48 10.34
N LYS A 8 11.41 -10.21 10.70
CA LYS A 8 10.87 -9.09 9.92
C LYS A 8 11.57 -8.97 8.59
N ARG A 9 12.89 -9.16 8.57
CA ARG A 9 13.69 -9.13 7.34
C ARG A 9 13.26 -10.23 6.37
N ASP A 10 13.13 -11.47 6.84
CA ASP A 10 12.58 -12.58 6.05
C ASP A 10 11.19 -12.25 5.47
N ALA A 11 10.32 -11.65 6.29
CA ALA A 11 9.00 -11.26 5.84
C ALA A 11 9.06 -10.18 4.74
N PHE A 12 9.92 -9.18 4.84
CA PHE A 12 10.14 -8.20 3.77
C PHE A 12 10.61 -8.87 2.47
N ASP A 13 11.59 -9.77 2.56
CA ASP A 13 12.12 -10.49 1.40
C ASP A 13 11.05 -11.36 0.73
N ARG A 14 10.22 -12.04 1.51
CA ARG A 14 9.06 -12.82 1.02
C ARG A 14 8.04 -11.94 0.29
N VAL A 15 7.73 -10.76 0.83
CA VAL A 15 6.80 -9.81 0.19
C VAL A 15 7.37 -9.30 -1.13
N ALA A 16 8.66 -8.93 -1.16
CA ALA A 16 9.32 -8.47 -2.38
C ALA A 16 9.35 -9.57 -3.46
N ALA A 17 9.73 -10.80 -3.08
CA ALA A 17 9.73 -11.94 -3.98
C ALA A 17 8.33 -12.28 -4.51
N ALA A 18 7.30 -12.15 -3.66
CA ALA A 18 5.92 -12.36 -4.06
C ALA A 18 5.44 -11.30 -5.06
N SER A 19 5.79 -10.02 -4.83
CA SER A 19 5.50 -8.92 -5.76
C SER A 19 6.06 -9.22 -7.15
N LEU A 20 7.34 -9.61 -7.25
CA LEU A 20 7.99 -9.94 -8.52
C LEU A 20 7.31 -11.11 -9.26
N LYS A 21 6.84 -12.13 -8.53
CA LYS A 21 6.10 -13.27 -9.11
C LYS A 21 4.69 -12.92 -9.60
N LEU A 22 4.13 -11.82 -9.10
CA LEU A 22 2.79 -11.34 -9.46
C LEU A 22 2.81 -10.32 -10.61
N LEU A 23 3.98 -9.81 -10.99
CA LEU A 23 4.12 -8.90 -12.12
C LEU A 23 3.77 -9.59 -13.45
N ASP A 24 3.10 -8.84 -14.31
CA ASP A 24 2.85 -9.22 -15.70
C ASP A 24 4.04 -8.74 -16.55
N LEU A 25 5.05 -9.59 -16.65
CA LEU A 25 6.30 -9.31 -17.36
C LEU A 25 6.17 -9.45 -18.89
N ASP A 26 5.02 -9.86 -19.40
CA ASP A 26 4.76 -9.97 -20.85
C ASP A 26 4.18 -8.65 -21.39
N ARG A 27 3.55 -7.85 -20.53
CA ARG A 27 2.99 -6.54 -20.89
C ARG A 27 4.03 -5.42 -20.90
N ARG A 28 3.93 -4.49 -21.86
CA ARG A 28 4.74 -3.26 -21.91
C ARG A 28 3.84 -2.00 -21.98
N PRO A 29 4.14 -0.94 -21.19
CA PRO A 29 5.05 -0.97 -20.03
C PRO A 29 4.56 -1.97 -18.97
N VAL A 30 5.51 -2.55 -18.20
CA VAL A 30 5.18 -3.47 -17.09
C VAL A 30 4.33 -2.70 -16.07
N PRO A 31 3.08 -3.15 -15.78
CA PRO A 31 2.26 -2.48 -14.77
C PRO A 31 2.85 -2.64 -13.37
N ARG A 32 2.54 -1.71 -12.46
CA ARG A 32 2.80 -1.90 -11.03
C ARG A 32 2.05 -3.14 -10.52
N ASP A 33 2.64 -3.87 -9.59
CA ASP A 33 2.03 -5.06 -8.97
C ASP A 33 0.73 -4.72 -8.21
N GLN A 34 0.76 -3.59 -7.52
CA GLN A 34 -0.34 -2.95 -6.83
C GLN A 34 -0.56 -1.56 -7.43
N HIS A 35 -1.80 -1.12 -7.39
CA HIS A 35 -2.19 0.16 -7.95
C HIS A 35 -1.83 0.34 -9.45
N PRO A 36 -2.08 -0.65 -10.34
CA PRO A 36 -1.61 -0.63 -11.72
C PRO A 36 -2.30 0.45 -12.57
N LYS A 37 -3.57 0.73 -12.31
CA LYS A 37 -4.33 1.77 -13.01
C LYS A 37 -4.08 3.12 -12.37
N HIS A 38 -3.74 4.12 -13.17
CA HIS A 38 -3.72 5.53 -12.77
C HIS A 38 -5.02 6.21 -13.19
N HIS A 39 -5.46 7.18 -12.39
CA HIS A 39 -6.46 8.17 -12.80
C HIS A 39 -5.81 9.39 -13.42
N GLY A 40 -4.65 9.80 -12.87
CA GLY A 40 -3.88 10.92 -13.35
C GLY A 40 -2.61 11.12 -12.53
N CYS A 41 -1.68 11.89 -13.09
CA CYS A 41 -0.50 12.39 -12.41
C CYS A 41 -0.46 13.90 -12.64
N VAL A 42 -0.48 14.68 -11.56
CA VAL A 42 -0.54 16.13 -11.62
C VAL A 42 0.69 16.74 -10.97
N ARG A 43 1.14 17.87 -11.51
CA ARG A 43 2.12 18.72 -10.85
C ARG A 43 1.40 19.57 -9.81
N ALA A 44 2.01 19.74 -8.65
CA ALA A 44 1.45 20.46 -7.52
C ALA A 44 2.51 21.31 -6.82
N LYS A 45 2.04 22.19 -5.93
CA LYS A 45 2.86 22.85 -4.92
C LYS A 45 2.48 22.29 -3.54
N PHE A 46 3.48 21.86 -2.78
CA PHE A 46 3.31 21.45 -1.39
C PHE A 46 3.75 22.61 -0.50
N VAL A 47 2.77 23.26 0.14
CA VAL A 47 2.98 24.46 0.94
C VAL A 47 2.94 24.08 2.42
N ILE A 48 4.01 24.35 3.15
CA ILE A 48 4.03 24.29 4.61
C ILE A 48 3.37 25.57 5.11
N ALA A 49 2.22 25.44 5.78
CA ALA A 49 1.47 26.59 6.28
C ALA A 49 2.27 27.42 7.28
N GLU A 50 2.01 28.72 7.27
CA GLU A 50 2.57 29.65 8.26
C GLU A 50 2.05 29.32 9.66
N GLY A 51 2.91 29.50 10.67
CA GLY A 51 2.48 29.40 12.05
C GLY A 51 2.15 27.99 12.56
N LEU A 52 2.63 26.91 11.91
CA LEU A 52 2.52 25.55 12.45
C LEU A 52 2.95 25.51 13.93
N GLU A 53 2.22 24.83 14.80
CA GLU A 53 2.59 24.77 16.22
C GLU A 53 3.97 24.10 16.42
N PRO A 54 4.74 24.48 17.45
CA PRO A 54 6.08 23.93 17.68
C PRO A 54 6.19 22.40 17.65
N PRO A 55 5.22 21.60 18.18
CA PRO A 55 5.27 20.15 18.09
C PRO A 55 5.25 19.58 16.66
N TYR A 56 4.73 20.33 15.68
CA TYR A 56 4.60 19.91 14.29
C TYR A 56 5.74 20.40 13.39
N ARG A 57 6.65 21.24 13.88
CA ARG A 57 7.79 21.76 13.10
C ARG A 57 8.97 20.79 13.08
N LYS A 58 8.80 19.63 12.44
CA LYS A 58 9.83 18.58 12.37
C LYS A 58 10.08 18.10 10.94
N GLY A 59 11.35 17.84 10.62
CA GLY A 59 11.76 17.33 9.31
C GLY A 59 11.26 18.23 8.17
N LEU A 60 10.51 17.66 7.22
CA LEU A 60 9.91 18.40 6.10
C LEU A 60 9.10 19.65 6.53
N PHE A 61 8.48 19.62 7.71
CA PHE A 61 7.60 20.67 8.22
C PHE A 61 8.31 21.69 9.11
N GLN A 62 9.65 21.63 9.22
CA GLN A 62 10.42 22.47 10.14
C GLN A 62 10.32 23.97 9.81
N HIS A 63 10.25 24.30 8.52
CA HIS A 63 10.21 25.68 8.03
C HIS A 63 9.06 25.90 7.06
N GLU A 64 8.51 27.09 7.10
CA GLU A 64 7.56 27.62 6.11
C GLU A 64 8.25 27.63 4.74
N ARG A 65 7.73 26.82 3.81
CA ARG A 65 8.36 26.61 2.50
C ARG A 65 7.34 26.09 1.51
N VAL A 66 7.57 26.44 0.25
CA VAL A 66 6.85 25.90 -0.90
C VAL A 66 7.77 24.95 -1.65
N TYR A 67 7.32 23.70 -1.83
CA TYR A 67 8.02 22.68 -2.60
C TYR A 67 7.27 22.38 -3.90
N ASP A 68 8.00 22.04 -4.96
CA ASP A 68 7.40 21.33 -6.10
C ASP A 68 7.01 19.92 -5.66
N ALA A 69 5.88 19.44 -6.17
CA ALA A 69 5.40 18.09 -5.89
C ALA A 69 4.72 17.45 -7.10
N TRP A 70 4.63 16.13 -7.06
CA TRP A 70 3.84 15.32 -7.98
C TRP A 70 2.81 14.53 -7.21
N ILE A 71 1.57 14.50 -7.68
CA ILE A 71 0.49 13.72 -7.08
C ILE A 71 -0.03 12.71 -8.08
N ARG A 72 -0.06 11.44 -7.69
CA ARG A 72 -0.62 10.35 -8.49
C ARG A 72 -1.83 9.74 -7.81
N PHE A 73 -2.94 9.65 -8.57
CA PHE A 73 -4.16 8.96 -8.17
C PHE A 73 -4.26 7.59 -8.87
N SER A 74 -4.80 6.57 -8.20
CA SER A 74 -4.82 5.20 -8.71
C SER A 74 -5.87 4.30 -8.09
N ASN A 75 -6.19 3.19 -8.76
CA ASN A 75 -7.01 2.09 -8.20
C ASN A 75 -6.12 0.91 -7.83
N GLY A 76 -6.43 0.23 -6.74
CA GLY A 76 -5.72 -0.94 -6.22
C GLY A 76 -5.58 -2.08 -7.24
N ARG A 77 -6.69 -2.54 -7.83
CA ARG A 77 -6.71 -3.59 -8.87
C ARG A 77 -7.76 -3.39 -9.95
N GLN A 78 -8.90 -2.77 -9.65
CA GLN A 78 -10.03 -2.62 -10.56
C GLN A 78 -9.72 -1.65 -11.69
N ARG A 79 -10.20 -1.99 -12.89
CA ARG A 79 -10.10 -1.13 -14.07
C ARG A 79 -11.36 -0.31 -14.33
N ASP A 80 -12.51 -0.80 -13.92
CA ASP A 80 -13.79 -0.11 -14.04
C ASP A 80 -14.03 0.69 -12.76
N ASP A 81 -14.07 2.03 -12.88
CA ASP A 81 -14.16 2.94 -11.73
C ASP A 81 -15.52 2.92 -11.04
N ARG A 82 -16.51 2.28 -11.66
CA ARG A 82 -17.85 2.11 -11.07
C ARG A 82 -17.91 0.94 -10.09
N ARG A 83 -16.83 0.19 -9.92
CA ARG A 83 -16.74 -0.99 -9.05
C ARG A 83 -15.89 -0.67 -7.83
N GLY A 84 -16.26 -1.29 -6.71
CA GLY A 84 -15.54 -1.12 -5.45
C GLY A 84 -14.06 -1.53 -5.54
N ASP A 85 -13.18 -0.69 -5.00
CA ASP A 85 -11.74 -0.93 -4.88
C ASP A 85 -11.15 -0.05 -3.78
N VAL A 86 -9.87 -0.26 -3.46
CA VAL A 86 -9.06 0.75 -2.75
C VAL A 86 -8.56 1.79 -3.75
N HIS A 87 -8.55 3.06 -3.35
CA HIS A 87 -8.06 4.17 -4.15
C HIS A 87 -6.80 4.77 -3.50
N GLY A 88 -5.74 4.93 -4.28
CA GLY A 88 -4.45 5.43 -3.82
C GLY A 88 -4.19 6.87 -4.24
N MET A 89 -3.64 7.66 -3.31
CA MET A 89 -3.03 8.98 -3.56
C MET A 89 -1.57 8.93 -3.10
N ALA A 90 -0.64 9.12 -4.02
CA ALA A 90 0.78 9.24 -3.70
C ALA A 90 1.24 10.68 -3.95
N VAL A 91 1.82 11.32 -2.95
CA VAL A 91 2.41 12.67 -3.05
C VAL A 91 3.92 12.54 -2.95
N LYS A 92 4.64 12.94 -3.99
CA LYS A 92 6.10 13.04 -4.00
C LYS A 92 6.49 14.50 -3.87
N VAL A 93 7.09 14.86 -2.76
CA VAL A 93 7.62 16.21 -2.51
C VAL A 93 9.07 16.26 -2.95
N MET A 94 9.43 17.26 -3.76
CA MET A 94 10.75 17.44 -4.35
C MET A 94 11.59 18.44 -3.55
N GLY A 95 12.91 18.33 -3.61
CA GLY A 95 13.84 19.25 -2.94
C GLY A 95 13.84 19.10 -1.41
N VAL A 96 13.52 17.91 -0.91
CA VAL A 96 13.51 17.60 0.53
C VAL A 96 14.90 17.14 0.93
N GLU A 97 15.63 17.98 1.64
CA GLU A 97 16.99 17.71 2.13
C GLU A 97 17.00 16.90 3.43
N GLY A 98 18.18 16.56 3.93
CA GLY A 98 18.39 15.86 5.20
C GLY A 98 18.39 14.33 5.10
N PRO A 99 18.75 13.63 6.21
CA PRO A 99 18.98 12.19 6.22
C PRO A 99 17.78 11.38 5.71
N LYS A 100 18.04 10.36 4.90
CA LYS A 100 17.02 9.47 4.35
C LYS A 100 16.91 8.17 5.12
N ALA A 101 15.68 7.67 5.21
CA ALA A 101 15.40 6.35 5.79
C ALA A 101 15.85 5.21 4.86
N LEU A 102 16.02 5.49 3.56
CA LEU A 102 16.43 4.52 2.56
C LEU A 102 17.97 4.52 2.46
N PRO A 103 18.64 3.41 2.82
CA PRO A 103 20.11 3.34 2.84
C PRO A 103 20.72 3.34 1.43
N ASP A 104 19.96 2.95 0.42
CA ASP A 104 20.31 2.92 -1.00
C ASP A 104 20.08 4.26 -1.71
N ALA A 105 19.43 5.22 -1.05
CA ALA A 105 19.24 6.58 -1.56
C ALA A 105 19.53 7.65 -0.48
N PRO A 106 20.74 7.64 0.12
CA PRO A 106 21.07 8.54 1.23
C PRO A 106 21.06 10.02 0.83
N ASP A 107 21.42 10.31 -0.42
CA ASP A 107 21.44 11.66 -1.01
C ASP A 107 20.15 11.99 -1.79
N GLY A 108 19.09 11.19 -1.61
CA GLY A 108 17.81 11.46 -2.25
C GLY A 108 17.29 12.84 -1.86
N LEU A 109 16.60 13.53 -2.77
CA LEU A 109 16.03 14.86 -2.52
C LEU A 109 14.51 14.85 -2.50
N THR A 110 13.91 13.73 -2.09
CA THR A 110 12.45 13.57 -2.10
C THR A 110 11.92 12.96 -0.82
N GLN A 111 10.66 13.25 -0.52
CA GLN A 111 9.86 12.52 0.47
C GLN A 111 8.50 12.16 -0.14
N ASP A 112 8.11 10.89 0.06
CA ASP A 112 6.87 10.35 -0.49
C ASP A 112 5.85 10.09 0.61
N PHE A 113 4.62 10.57 0.42
CA PHE A 113 3.45 10.17 1.18
C PHE A 113 2.64 9.19 0.33
N VAL A 114 2.66 7.92 0.71
CA VAL A 114 1.86 6.88 0.05
C VAL A 114 0.61 6.65 0.86
N MET A 115 -0.55 6.99 0.30
CA MET A 115 -1.82 7.03 1.01
C MET A 115 -2.89 6.29 0.24
N VAL A 116 -3.93 5.84 0.96
CA VAL A 116 -5.12 5.21 0.40
C VAL A 116 -6.39 5.77 1.05
N ASP A 117 -7.55 5.56 0.42
CA ASP A 117 -8.88 6.01 0.86
C ASP A 117 -9.46 5.22 2.05
N HIS A 118 -8.59 4.61 2.86
CA HIS A 118 -8.99 3.90 4.07
C HIS A 118 -8.07 4.25 5.25
N PRO A 119 -8.59 4.51 6.46
CA PRO A 119 -7.77 5.00 7.57
C PRO A 119 -6.84 3.96 8.18
N VAL A 120 -7.12 2.66 8.01
CA VAL A 120 -6.37 1.55 8.60
C VAL A 120 -6.04 0.51 7.55
N PHE A 121 -4.79 0.05 7.50
CA PHE A 121 -4.42 -1.04 6.59
C PHE A 121 -5.06 -2.36 7.06
N PHE A 122 -5.45 -3.24 6.13
CA PHE A 122 -6.15 -4.47 6.51
C PHE A 122 -5.24 -5.48 7.22
N LEU A 123 -3.93 -5.41 6.99
CA LEU A 123 -2.89 -6.24 7.63
C LEU A 123 -2.20 -5.48 8.77
N ARG A 124 -1.72 -6.22 9.78
CA ARG A 124 -1.16 -5.62 11.01
C ARG A 124 0.34 -5.36 10.97
N GLY A 125 1.07 -6.00 10.07
CA GLY A 125 2.53 -5.96 10.01
C GLY A 125 3.06 -6.71 8.79
N VAL A 126 4.38 -6.69 8.62
CA VAL A 126 5.04 -7.29 7.45
C VAL A 126 4.93 -8.81 7.44
N GLU A 127 4.95 -9.45 8.61
CA GLU A 127 4.81 -10.90 8.72
C GLU A 127 3.41 -11.36 8.28
N ASP A 128 2.37 -10.62 8.70
CA ASP A 128 0.99 -10.85 8.27
C ASP A 128 0.83 -10.63 6.75
N TYR A 129 1.56 -9.64 6.21
CA TYR A 129 1.62 -9.40 4.77
C TYR A 129 2.29 -10.55 4.03
N ALA A 130 3.42 -11.07 4.53
CA ALA A 130 4.13 -12.17 3.91
C ALA A 130 3.25 -13.43 3.85
N ASP A 131 2.54 -13.75 4.93
CA ASP A 131 1.60 -14.87 4.97
C ASP A 131 0.43 -14.69 4.00
N PHE A 132 -0.14 -13.49 3.93
CA PHE A 132 -1.18 -13.17 2.95
C PHE A 132 -0.67 -13.31 1.51
N SER A 133 0.53 -12.81 1.23
CA SER A 133 1.15 -12.87 -0.10
C SER A 133 1.42 -14.30 -0.53
N ASP A 134 1.88 -15.15 0.39
CA ASP A 134 2.07 -16.57 0.13
C ASP A 134 0.76 -17.30 -0.16
N ALA A 135 -0.30 -16.98 0.60
CA ALA A 135 -1.63 -17.50 0.32
C ALA A 135 -2.16 -17.04 -1.05
N VAL A 136 -1.90 -15.79 -1.46
CA VAL A 136 -2.26 -15.27 -2.79
C VAL A 136 -1.47 -15.96 -3.90
N LEU A 137 -0.16 -16.16 -3.74
CA LEU A 137 0.67 -16.88 -4.71
C LEU A 137 0.20 -18.33 -4.87
N ALA A 138 -0.06 -19.02 -3.76
CA ALA A 138 -0.61 -20.37 -3.75
C ALA A 138 -1.97 -20.39 -4.44
N ALA A 139 -2.87 -19.48 -4.07
CA ALA A 139 -4.19 -19.35 -4.66
C ALA A 139 -4.14 -19.12 -6.17
N ARG A 140 -3.12 -18.44 -6.70
CA ARG A 140 -2.92 -18.19 -8.15
C ARG A 140 -2.08 -19.25 -8.87
N GLY A 141 -1.64 -20.30 -8.17
CA GLY A 141 -0.79 -21.35 -8.76
C GLY A 141 0.65 -20.91 -9.05
N LYS A 142 1.09 -19.78 -8.50
CA LYS A 142 2.48 -19.29 -8.57
C LYS A 142 3.37 -19.85 -7.46
N ARG A 143 2.77 -20.62 -6.53
CA ARG A 143 3.42 -21.40 -5.47
C ARG A 143 2.69 -22.73 -5.36
N SER A 144 3.43 -23.84 -5.18
CA SER A 144 2.83 -25.17 -4.99
C SER A 144 1.98 -25.19 -3.72
N SER A 145 0.78 -25.78 -3.82
CA SER A 145 -0.16 -25.89 -2.70
C SER A 145 -1.02 -27.14 -2.87
N ALA A 146 -0.99 -28.04 -1.88
CA ALA A 146 -1.83 -29.23 -1.88
C ALA A 146 -3.33 -28.88 -1.91
N VAL A 147 -3.72 -27.80 -1.20
CA VAL A 147 -5.09 -27.29 -1.17
C VAL A 147 -5.55 -26.86 -2.56
N ARG A 148 -4.76 -26.03 -3.26
CA ARG A 148 -5.08 -25.62 -4.63
C ARG A 148 -5.16 -26.83 -5.56
N ASN A 149 -4.14 -27.69 -5.47
CA ASN A 149 -4.05 -28.88 -6.33
C ASN A 149 -5.27 -29.77 -6.16
N LEU A 150 -5.80 -29.93 -4.94
CA LEU A 150 -7.04 -30.68 -4.69
C LEU A 150 -8.27 -29.96 -5.28
N LEU A 151 -8.42 -28.67 -5.01
CA LEU A 151 -9.58 -27.90 -5.45
C LEU A 151 -9.67 -27.75 -6.98
N SER A 152 -8.54 -27.69 -7.68
CA SER A 152 -8.51 -27.52 -9.14
C SER A 152 -9.08 -28.69 -9.93
N TRP A 153 -9.21 -29.88 -9.32
CA TRP A 153 -9.88 -31.02 -9.96
C TRP A 153 -11.40 -30.85 -10.08
N VAL A 154 -11.98 -30.01 -9.22
CA VAL A 154 -13.43 -29.95 -9.03
C VAL A 154 -13.99 -28.56 -9.33
N LEU A 155 -13.20 -27.51 -9.08
CA LEU A 155 -13.64 -26.13 -9.21
C LEU A 155 -13.08 -25.45 -10.46
N PRO A 156 -13.89 -24.62 -11.15
CA PRO A 156 -13.38 -23.75 -12.20
C PRO A 156 -12.35 -22.76 -11.62
N VAL A 157 -11.42 -22.29 -12.46
CA VAL A 157 -10.23 -21.52 -12.05
C VAL A 157 -10.55 -20.42 -11.03
N ARG A 158 -11.53 -19.54 -11.31
CA ARG A 158 -11.88 -18.42 -10.42
C ARG A 158 -12.40 -18.88 -9.06
N ALA A 159 -13.22 -19.93 -9.03
CA ALA A 159 -13.73 -20.52 -7.79
C ALA A 159 -12.60 -21.22 -7.02
N CYS A 160 -11.70 -21.92 -7.73
CA CYS A 160 -10.51 -22.54 -7.14
C CYS A 160 -9.59 -21.52 -6.49
N GLU A 161 -9.32 -20.38 -7.14
CA GLU A 161 -8.50 -19.29 -6.57
C GLU A 161 -9.13 -18.75 -5.28
N ALA A 162 -10.42 -18.41 -5.32
CA ALA A 162 -11.14 -17.88 -4.17
C ALA A 162 -11.20 -18.88 -3.01
N ALA A 163 -11.53 -20.14 -3.29
CA ALA A 163 -11.61 -21.20 -2.27
C ALA A 163 -10.24 -21.53 -1.69
N THR A 164 -9.17 -21.55 -2.50
CA THR A 164 -7.81 -21.76 -1.99
C THR A 164 -7.40 -20.62 -1.06
N LEU A 165 -7.60 -19.37 -1.46
CA LEU A 165 -7.29 -18.22 -0.62
C LEU A 165 -8.08 -18.27 0.69
N GLY A 166 -9.38 -18.59 0.59
CA GLY A 166 -10.24 -18.79 1.75
C GLY A 166 -9.70 -19.87 2.69
N LEU A 167 -9.40 -21.07 2.20
CA LEU A 167 -8.93 -22.15 3.07
C LEU A 167 -7.56 -21.89 3.70
N LEU A 168 -6.64 -21.25 2.96
CA LEU A 168 -5.30 -20.95 3.47
C LEU A 168 -5.28 -19.76 4.44
N TYR A 169 -6.23 -18.84 4.34
CA TYR A 169 -6.19 -17.56 5.05
C TYR A 169 -7.38 -17.28 5.97
N SER A 170 -8.46 -18.08 5.93
CA SER A 170 -9.68 -17.90 6.74
C SER A 170 -9.70 -18.71 8.03
N PHE A 171 -8.60 -18.76 8.77
CA PHE A 171 -8.65 -19.26 10.14
C PHE A 171 -9.49 -18.33 11.04
N PRO A 172 -10.14 -18.84 12.11
CA PRO A 172 -11.09 -18.05 12.92
C PRO A 172 -10.52 -16.73 13.47
N TRP A 173 -9.23 -16.68 13.79
CA TRP A 173 -8.54 -15.47 14.26
C TRP A 173 -8.29 -14.42 13.16
N ARG A 174 -8.40 -14.77 11.88
CA ARG A 174 -8.23 -13.90 10.71
C ARG A 174 -9.56 -13.36 10.15
N LEU A 175 -10.71 -13.74 10.69
CA LEU A 175 -12.03 -13.23 10.25
C LEU A 175 -12.10 -11.70 10.27
N ARG A 176 -11.52 -11.06 11.29
CA ARG A 176 -11.42 -9.59 11.36
C ARG A 176 -10.56 -9.00 10.23
N THR A 177 -9.51 -9.69 9.81
CA THR A 177 -8.67 -9.29 8.68
C THR A 177 -9.43 -9.40 7.36
N LEU A 178 -10.24 -10.45 7.17
CA LEU A 178 -11.09 -10.60 6.00
C LEU A 178 -12.18 -9.52 5.92
N ALA A 179 -12.81 -9.19 7.06
CA ALA A 179 -13.79 -8.10 7.11
C ALA A 179 -13.14 -6.76 6.73
N ARG A 180 -11.94 -6.46 7.23
CA ARG A 180 -11.17 -5.26 6.85
C ARG A 180 -10.76 -5.28 5.38
N LEU A 181 -10.32 -6.42 4.86
CA LEU A 181 -9.99 -6.57 3.44
C LEU A 181 -11.22 -6.30 2.56
N GLY A 182 -12.39 -6.82 2.96
CA GLY A 182 -13.66 -6.53 2.30
C GLY A 182 -13.98 -5.05 2.29
N ALA A 183 -13.91 -4.38 3.44
CA ALA A 183 -14.12 -2.93 3.54
C ALA A 183 -13.11 -2.14 2.68
N PHE A 184 -11.84 -2.56 2.71
CA PHE A 184 -10.75 -1.95 1.94
C PHE A 184 -10.95 -2.11 0.42
N ALA A 185 -11.53 -3.22 -0.03
CA ALA A 185 -11.70 -3.54 -1.45
C ALA A 185 -13.10 -3.20 -2.01
N SER A 186 -14.00 -2.62 -1.21
CA SER A 186 -15.39 -2.36 -1.62
C SER A 186 -15.76 -0.87 -1.65
N SER A 187 -14.82 0.03 -1.36
CA SER A 187 -15.04 1.48 -1.44
C SER A 187 -15.35 1.90 -2.88
N ILE A 188 -16.41 2.69 -3.06
CA ILE A 188 -16.73 3.31 -4.36
C ILE A 188 -16.66 4.81 -4.15
N ILE A 189 -15.84 5.48 -4.94
CA ILE A 189 -15.69 6.94 -4.90
C ILE A 189 -16.25 7.56 -6.18
N ALA A 190 -16.86 8.74 -6.06
CA ALA A 190 -17.33 9.48 -7.22
C ALA A 190 -16.18 10.21 -7.93
N ASN A 191 -15.27 10.81 -7.15
CA ASN A 191 -14.17 11.63 -7.64
C ASN A 191 -12.93 11.47 -6.74
N PRO A 192 -11.76 11.07 -7.30
CA PRO A 192 -10.51 11.01 -6.55
C PRO A 192 -10.10 12.33 -5.87
N LEU A 193 -10.53 13.48 -6.39
CA LEU A 193 -10.21 14.80 -5.86
C LEU A 193 -11.06 15.21 -4.64
N GLU A 194 -12.22 14.58 -4.47
CA GLU A 194 -13.15 14.82 -3.34
C GLU A 194 -13.00 13.74 -2.24
N THR A 195 -12.03 12.85 -2.40
CA THR A 195 -11.79 11.73 -1.49
C THR A 195 -10.71 12.09 -0.47
N ARG A 196 -10.92 11.69 0.79
CA ARG A 196 -9.88 11.77 1.82
C ARG A 196 -8.95 10.55 1.72
N TYR A 197 -7.65 10.77 1.91
CA TYR A 197 -6.65 9.71 1.91
C TYR A 197 -5.84 9.70 3.21
N TRP A 198 -5.34 8.53 3.61
CA TRP A 198 -4.56 8.31 4.83
C TRP A 198 -3.30 7.51 4.55
N SER A 199 -2.23 7.80 5.29
CA SER A 199 -0.96 7.06 5.21
C SER A 199 -1.06 5.60 5.67
N THR A 200 -2.17 5.22 6.33
CA THR A 200 -2.49 3.93 6.98
C THR A 200 -1.53 3.46 8.07
N THR A 201 -0.22 3.62 7.88
CA THR A 201 0.85 3.35 8.84
C THR A 201 1.33 4.65 9.47
N ALA A 202 1.89 4.54 10.68
CA ALA A 202 2.49 5.65 11.39
C ALA A 202 3.95 5.84 10.98
N TYR A 203 4.38 7.10 10.96
CA TYR A 203 5.73 7.54 10.67
C TYR A 203 6.39 8.00 11.96
N LYS A 204 7.69 7.77 12.10
CA LYS A 204 8.48 8.42 13.15
C LYS A 204 8.52 9.93 12.87
N PHE A 205 8.15 10.73 13.86
CA PHE A 205 7.99 12.18 13.73
C PHE A 205 8.68 12.91 14.89
N GLY A 206 9.99 13.09 14.75
CA GLY A 206 10.88 13.34 15.88
C GLY A 206 10.76 12.20 16.90
N ASP A 207 10.40 12.55 18.14
CA ASP A 207 10.25 11.59 19.24
C ASP A 207 8.84 10.97 19.36
N THR A 208 7.90 11.33 18.48
CA THR A 208 6.53 10.79 18.49
C THR A 208 6.24 9.99 17.22
N SER A 209 5.05 9.39 17.15
CA SER A 209 4.51 8.75 15.95
C SER A 209 3.40 9.61 15.36
N MET A 210 3.39 9.78 14.03
CA MET A 210 2.39 10.58 13.32
C MET A 210 1.77 9.79 12.17
N LYS A 211 0.47 9.97 11.94
CA LYS A 211 -0.21 9.54 10.71
C LYS A 211 -0.62 10.76 9.92
N PHE A 212 -0.47 10.70 8.61
CA PHE A 212 -0.85 11.78 7.71
C PHE A 212 -2.19 11.47 7.04
N SER A 213 -2.94 12.52 6.75
CA SER A 213 -4.11 12.43 5.88
C SER A 213 -4.20 13.64 4.95
N ALA A 214 -4.60 13.40 3.72
CA ALA A 214 -4.96 14.44 2.76
C ALA A 214 -6.48 14.59 2.76
N VAL A 215 -6.97 15.77 3.10
CA VAL A 215 -8.39 16.13 3.09
C VAL A 215 -8.60 17.15 1.99
N PRO A 216 -9.56 16.95 1.07
CA PRO A 216 -9.92 17.97 0.09
C PRO A 216 -10.29 19.28 0.79
N ALA A 217 -9.79 20.40 0.28
CA ALA A 217 -10.27 21.71 0.68
C ALA A 217 -11.62 21.93 -0.02
N CYS A 218 -12.68 22.08 0.76
CA CYS A 218 -14.01 22.44 0.26
C CYS A 218 -14.01 23.87 -0.31
#